data_AF-A0A7M1NVA7-F1
#
_entry.id   AF-A0A7M1NVA7-F1
#
_cell.length_a   1.000
_cell.length_b   1.000
_cell.length_c   1.000
_cell.angle_alpha   90.00
_cell.angle_beta   90.00
_cell.angle_gamma   90.00
#
_symmetry.space_group_name_H-M   'P 1'
#
loop_
_entity.id
_entity.type
_entity.pdbx_description
1 polymer ?
#
loop_
_entity_poly.entity_id
_entity_poly.type
_entity_poly.pdbx_seq_one_letter_code
_entity_poly.pdbx_strand_id
1 'polypeptide(L)'
;MAKPTKEDQPFVYQLGQDVAKLGFEIEKLKSKSVKAMRVTVPARPEDYNGGDLIAKVSLPDEYQHMICIKSRNNEIALIQTGETLEIAAEYREYEFYLAPVYKLNNDAVNATFDPEIVAEIEKTKRDALIYKYLAKYLTDNYLTQVRNEPQVKEYIRALNVYNANVYVNKNGLDALLAKPFVINVQGAELPPKYNEEAKSAIKTELDNINAGRVDLNNASNFEIENYFIDSGV
;
A
#
# COMPACT_ATOMS: atom_id res chain seq x y z
N MET A 1 -75.64 0.08 -22.31
CA MET A 1 -74.42 -0.51 -21.71
C MET A 1 -73.94 -1.62 -22.64
N ALA A 2 -72.83 -1.41 -23.34
CA ALA A 2 -72.25 -2.42 -24.22
C ALA A 2 -71.58 -3.51 -23.38
N LYS A 3 -71.91 -4.78 -23.64
CA LYS A 3 -71.25 -5.94 -23.02
C LYS A 3 -69.84 -6.06 -23.61
N PRO A 4 -68.79 -6.31 -22.80
CA PRO A 4 -67.44 -6.51 -23.33
C PRO A 4 -67.42 -7.68 -24.31
N THR A 5 -66.86 -7.47 -25.49
CA THR A 5 -66.70 -8.50 -26.52
C THR A 5 -65.52 -9.42 -26.19
N LYS A 6 -65.53 -10.67 -26.66
CA LYS A 6 -64.53 -11.71 -26.33
C LYS A 6 -63.07 -11.31 -26.58
N GLU A 7 -62.82 -10.30 -27.42
CA GLU A 7 -61.49 -9.77 -27.73
C GLU A 7 -60.97 -8.75 -26.68
N ASP A 8 -61.83 -8.16 -25.86
CA ASP A 8 -61.45 -7.20 -24.81
C ASP A 8 -61.10 -7.90 -23.48
N GLN A 9 -61.54 -9.16 -23.32
CA GLN A 9 -61.29 -9.97 -22.12
C GLN A 9 -59.81 -10.22 -21.82
N PRO A 10 -58.93 -10.50 -22.80
CA PRO A 10 -57.49 -10.68 -22.56
C PRO A 10 -56.81 -9.40 -22.07
N PHE A 11 -57.18 -8.25 -22.64
CA PHE A 11 -56.62 -6.96 -22.24
C PHE A 11 -57.06 -6.56 -20.82
N VAL A 12 -58.36 -6.69 -20.51
CA VAL A 12 -58.89 -6.40 -19.17
C VAL A 12 -58.29 -7.35 -18.12
N TYR A 13 -58.07 -8.61 -18.46
CA TYR A 13 -57.42 -9.59 -17.58
C TYR A 13 -55.94 -9.27 -17.34
N GLN A 14 -55.19 -8.93 -18.38
CA GLN A 14 -53.79 -8.52 -18.26
C GLN A 14 -53.64 -7.24 -17.44
N LEU A 15 -54.50 -6.24 -17.68
CA LEU A 15 -54.52 -5.01 -16.91
C LEU A 15 -54.81 -5.29 -15.42
N GLY A 16 -55.71 -6.22 -15.12
CA GLY A 16 -55.97 -6.66 -13.74
C GLY A 16 -54.76 -7.32 -13.08
N GLN A 17 -53.99 -8.13 -13.81
CA GLN A 17 -52.75 -8.72 -13.31
C GLN A 17 -51.66 -7.65 -13.07
N ASP A 18 -51.51 -6.71 -13.99
CA ASP A 18 -50.52 -5.64 -13.89
C ASP A 18 -50.84 -4.69 -12.72
N VAL A 19 -52.12 -4.34 -12.52
CA VAL A 19 -52.59 -3.55 -11.38
C VAL A 19 -52.39 -4.30 -10.06
N ALA A 20 -52.64 -5.61 -10.03
CA ALA A 20 -52.38 -6.44 -8.85
C ALA A 20 -50.88 -6.47 -8.52
N LYS A 21 -50.02 -6.64 -9.53
CA LYS A 21 -48.56 -6.64 -9.37
C LYS A 21 -48.05 -5.29 -8.85
N LEU A 22 -48.54 -4.18 -9.41
CA LEU A 22 -48.25 -2.83 -8.91
C LEU A 22 -48.74 -2.65 -7.47
N GLY A 23 -49.91 -3.17 -7.12
CA GLY A 23 -50.41 -3.18 -5.75
C GLY A 23 -49.48 -3.91 -4.78
N PHE A 24 -48.98 -5.10 -5.17
CA PHE A 24 -48.00 -5.85 -4.38
C PHE A 24 -46.66 -5.13 -4.25
N GLU A 25 -46.17 -4.48 -5.31
CA GLU A 25 -44.92 -3.70 -5.27
C GLU A 25 -45.07 -2.44 -4.41
N ILE A 26 -46.22 -1.76 -4.46
CA ILE A 26 -46.55 -0.62 -3.60
C ILE A 26 -46.66 -1.06 -2.13
N GLU A 27 -47.29 -2.19 -1.83
CA GLU A 27 -47.35 -2.72 -0.46
C GLU A 27 -45.95 -3.11 0.06
N LYS A 28 -45.06 -3.64 -0.79
CA LYS A 28 -43.64 -3.84 -0.45
C LYS A 28 -42.89 -2.54 -0.19
N LEU A 29 -43.29 -1.43 -0.80
CA LEU A 29 -42.72 -0.10 -0.53
C LEU A 29 -43.27 0.49 0.77
N LYS A 30 -44.53 0.27 1.10
CA LYS A 30 -45.12 0.65 2.39
C LYS A 30 -44.56 -0.16 3.56
N SER A 31 -44.27 -1.45 3.35
CA SER A 31 -43.63 -2.30 4.36
C SER A 31 -42.14 -2.00 4.55
N LYS A 32 -41.51 -1.25 3.63
CA LYS A 32 -40.23 -0.55 3.85
C LYS A 32 -40.38 0.73 4.69
N SER A 33 -41.47 0.90 5.45
CA SER A 33 -41.44 1.77 6.62
C SER A 33 -40.41 1.20 7.59
N VAL A 34 -39.14 1.55 7.40
CA VAL A 34 -38.06 1.06 8.23
C VAL A 34 -38.33 1.58 9.64
N LYS A 35 -38.80 0.70 10.52
CA LYS A 35 -39.19 1.07 11.87
C LYS A 35 -37.94 1.52 12.58
N ALA A 36 -37.86 2.79 12.97
CA ALA A 36 -36.74 3.26 13.76
C ALA A 36 -36.69 2.50 15.10
N MET A 37 -35.54 1.93 15.41
CA MET A 37 -35.28 1.29 16.69
C MET A 37 -34.95 2.36 17.73
N ARG A 38 -35.65 2.34 18.85
CA ARG A 38 -35.31 3.17 20.01
C ARG A 38 -34.26 2.47 20.87
N VAL A 39 -33.19 3.18 21.18
CA VAL A 39 -32.12 2.70 22.07
C VAL A 39 -32.12 3.56 23.32
N THR A 40 -32.22 2.92 24.48
CA THR A 40 -32.13 3.57 25.79
C THR A 40 -30.73 3.36 26.35
N VAL A 41 -30.06 4.44 26.72
CA VAL A 41 -28.71 4.43 27.30
C VAL A 41 -28.83 4.74 28.79
N PRO A 42 -28.34 3.86 29.67
CA PRO A 42 -28.44 4.07 31.12
C PRO A 42 -27.66 5.30 31.55
N ALA A 43 -28.10 5.91 32.65
CA ALA A 43 -27.33 6.95 33.32
C ALA A 43 -26.01 6.39 33.84
N ARG A 44 -24.97 7.23 33.83
CA ARG A 44 -23.73 6.98 34.55
C ARG A 44 -24.02 6.82 36.05
N PRO A 45 -23.44 5.81 36.74
CA PRO A 45 -23.57 5.67 38.19
C PRO A 45 -23.04 6.91 38.93
N GLU A 46 -23.75 7.36 39.96
CA GLU A 46 -23.44 8.60 40.70
C GLU A 46 -22.07 8.55 41.41
N ASP A 47 -21.63 7.36 41.81
CA ASP A 47 -20.36 7.10 42.49
C ASP A 47 -19.17 6.89 41.52
N TYR A 48 -19.45 6.82 40.21
CA TYR A 48 -18.41 6.62 39.20
C TYR A 48 -17.71 7.94 38.88
N ASN A 49 -16.46 8.09 39.34
CA ASN A 49 -15.59 9.26 39.13
C ASN A 49 -14.51 9.06 38.06
N GLY A 50 -14.62 8.02 37.21
CA GLY A 50 -13.69 7.76 36.10
C GLY A 50 -13.88 8.69 34.90
N GLY A 51 -13.25 8.33 33.77
CA GLY A 51 -13.43 9.01 32.48
C GLY A 51 -14.79 8.71 31.82
N ASP A 52 -14.80 8.62 30.50
CA ASP A 52 -16.00 8.25 29.74
C ASP A 52 -16.41 6.80 30.03
N LEU A 53 -17.69 6.59 30.34
CA LEU A 53 -18.26 5.25 30.54
C LEU A 53 -19.00 4.84 29.27
N ILE A 54 -18.63 3.71 28.67
CA ILE A 54 -19.21 3.26 27.40
C ILE A 54 -20.26 2.18 27.66
N ALA A 55 -21.49 2.44 27.21
CA ALA A 55 -22.55 1.46 27.11
C ALA A 55 -22.49 0.76 25.75
N LYS A 56 -22.67 -0.56 25.75
CA LYS A 56 -22.62 -1.39 24.54
C LYS A 56 -24.01 -1.96 24.27
N VAL A 57 -24.52 -1.77 23.05
CA VAL A 57 -25.79 -2.36 22.59
C VAL A 57 -25.51 -3.40 21.52
N SER A 58 -26.07 -4.60 21.69
CA SER A 58 -26.11 -5.62 20.63
C SER A 58 -27.22 -5.28 19.66
N LEU A 59 -26.88 -5.13 18.39
CA LEU A 59 -27.83 -4.73 17.36
C LEU A 59 -28.54 -5.97 16.77
N PRO A 60 -29.85 -5.92 16.53
CA PRO A 60 -30.55 -6.95 15.76
C PRO A 60 -30.00 -7.05 14.34
N ASP A 61 -30.11 -8.22 13.70
CA ASP A 61 -29.56 -8.50 12.36
C ASP A 61 -29.97 -7.46 11.29
N GLU A 62 -31.16 -6.89 11.41
CA GLU A 62 -31.69 -5.86 10.48
C GLU A 62 -30.97 -4.50 10.61
N TYR A 63 -30.18 -4.31 11.67
CA TYR A 63 -29.38 -3.12 11.99
C TYR A 63 -27.88 -3.35 11.88
N GLN A 64 -27.42 -4.59 11.66
CA GLN A 64 -25.98 -4.90 11.59
C GLN A 64 -25.41 -4.61 10.21
N HIS A 65 -24.20 -4.06 10.17
CA HIS A 65 -23.51 -3.72 8.90
C HIS A 65 -24.36 -2.81 8.00
N MET A 66 -24.98 -1.80 8.61
CA MET A 66 -25.85 -0.84 7.93
C MET A 66 -25.25 0.56 8.00
N ILE A 67 -25.62 1.40 7.03
CA ILE A 67 -25.63 2.85 7.22
C ILE A 67 -26.98 3.20 7.84
N CYS A 68 -26.95 3.83 9.01
CA CYS A 68 -28.13 4.20 9.79
C CYS A 68 -28.15 5.72 10.06
N ILE A 69 -29.34 6.28 10.14
CA ILE A 69 -29.59 7.62 10.67
C ILE A 69 -29.81 7.50 12.18
N LYS A 70 -28.97 8.15 12.97
CA LYS A 70 -29.13 8.35 14.41
C LYS A 70 -29.82 9.70 14.64
N SER A 71 -30.91 9.73 15.39
CA SER A 71 -31.64 10.94 15.74
C SER A 71 -31.76 11.09 17.25
N ARG A 72 -31.31 12.23 17.80
CA ARG A 72 -31.42 12.58 19.22
C ARG A 72 -31.48 14.10 19.38
N ASN A 73 -32.36 14.64 20.23
CA ASN A 73 -32.40 16.08 20.55
C ASN A 73 -32.43 17.02 19.32
N ASN A 74 -33.18 16.65 18.28
CA ASN A 74 -33.23 17.33 16.96
C ASN A 74 -31.91 17.32 16.17
N GLU A 75 -30.90 16.59 16.61
CA GLU A 75 -29.69 16.31 15.86
C GLU A 75 -29.82 14.98 15.13
N ILE A 76 -29.36 14.98 13.87
CA ILE A 76 -29.37 13.83 12.98
C ILE A 76 -27.92 13.58 12.56
N ALA A 77 -27.46 12.34 12.74
CA ALA A 77 -26.15 11.90 12.30
C ALA A 77 -26.27 10.62 11.45
N LEU A 78 -25.42 10.50 10.44
CA LEU A 78 -25.22 9.24 9.71
C LEU A 78 -24.14 8.43 10.42
N ILE A 79 -24.44 7.19 10.77
CA ILE A 79 -23.49 6.28 11.42
C ILE A 79 -23.43 4.95 10.67
N GLN A 80 -22.28 4.30 10.72
CA GLN A 80 -22.11 2.93 10.29
C GLN A 80 -22.24 2.01 11.51
N THR A 81 -22.99 0.92 11.37
CA THR A 81 -23.16 -0.09 12.43
C THR A 81 -22.37 -1.35 12.12
N GLY A 82 -21.87 -2.00 13.17
CA GLY A 82 -21.39 -3.39 13.12
C GLY A 82 -22.40 -4.32 13.80
N GLU A 83 -21.92 -5.37 14.46
CA GLU A 83 -22.76 -6.24 15.30
C GLU A 83 -23.21 -5.53 16.60
N THR A 84 -22.39 -4.58 17.07
CA THR A 84 -22.64 -3.83 18.30
C THR A 84 -22.40 -2.34 18.06
N LEU A 85 -23.04 -1.51 18.87
CA LEU A 85 -22.84 -0.06 18.88
C LEU A 85 -22.39 0.37 20.27
N GLU A 86 -21.29 1.12 20.33
CA GLU A 86 -20.70 1.65 21.55
C GLU A 86 -21.08 3.11 21.71
N ILE A 87 -21.59 3.47 22.89
CA ILE A 87 -22.25 4.75 23.14
C ILE A 87 -21.84 5.26 24.53
N ALA A 88 -21.38 6.50 24.63
CA ALA A 88 -21.04 7.09 25.91
C ALA A 88 -22.28 7.30 26.79
N ALA A 89 -22.24 6.80 28.03
CA ALA A 89 -23.23 7.07 29.05
C ALA A 89 -23.06 8.50 29.60
N GLU A 90 -24.18 9.18 29.84
CA GLU A 90 -24.21 10.55 30.36
C GLU A 90 -24.75 10.57 31.79
N TYR A 91 -24.75 11.74 32.44
CA TYR A 91 -25.28 11.90 33.80
C TYR A 91 -26.75 11.51 33.97
N ARG A 92 -27.52 11.48 32.87
CA ARG A 92 -28.92 11.08 32.87
C ARG A 92 -29.15 10.00 31.84
N GLU A 93 -30.14 9.16 32.11
CA GLU A 93 -30.67 8.25 31.10
C GLU A 93 -31.15 9.06 29.91
N TYR A 94 -30.88 8.55 28.72
CA TYR A 94 -31.36 9.18 27.50
C TYR A 94 -31.69 8.15 26.44
N GLU A 95 -32.51 8.57 25.48
CA GLU A 95 -32.93 7.76 24.37
C GLU A 95 -32.51 8.39 23.04
N PHE A 96 -32.28 7.56 22.04
CA PHE A 96 -32.15 8.00 20.66
C PHE A 96 -32.79 6.98 19.71
N TYR A 97 -33.05 7.42 18.49
CA TYR A 97 -33.62 6.59 17.44
C TYR A 97 -32.56 6.25 16.40
N LEU A 98 -32.59 5.00 15.93
CA LEU A 98 -31.75 4.52 14.86
C LEU A 98 -32.66 4.05 13.72
N ALA A 99 -32.49 4.60 12.53
CA ALA A 99 -33.23 4.22 11.33
C ALA A 99 -32.25 3.68 10.26
N PRO A 100 -32.34 2.39 9.89
CA PRO A 100 -31.52 1.82 8.81
C PRO A 100 -31.86 2.49 7.48
N VAL A 101 -30.81 2.86 6.74
CA VAL A 101 -30.93 3.48 5.41
C VAL A 101 -30.47 2.54 4.33
N TYR A 102 -29.31 1.91 4.53
CA TYR A 102 -28.68 1.09 3.50
C TYR A 102 -27.90 -0.07 4.11
N LYS A 103 -28.05 -1.26 3.52
CA LYS A 103 -27.27 -2.43 3.91
C LYS A 103 -25.93 -2.42 3.21
N LEU A 104 -24.84 -2.48 3.98
CA LEU A 104 -23.52 -2.68 3.43
C LEU A 104 -23.42 -4.16 3.03
N ASN A 105 -23.77 -4.44 1.77
CA ASN A 105 -23.58 -5.77 1.20
C ASN A 105 -22.08 -6.09 1.22
N ASN A 106 -21.74 -7.28 1.70
CA ASN A 106 -20.37 -7.78 1.77
C ASN A 106 -19.95 -8.46 0.46
N ASP A 107 -20.40 -7.93 -0.68
CA ASP A 107 -19.93 -8.38 -1.99
C ASP A 107 -18.49 -7.91 -2.13
N ALA A 108 -17.56 -8.74 -1.67
CA ALA A 108 -16.15 -8.39 -1.58
C ALA A 108 -15.59 -8.16 -2.98
N VAL A 109 -15.31 -6.90 -3.29
CA VAL A 109 -14.50 -6.51 -4.44
C VAL A 109 -13.10 -6.24 -3.94
N ASN A 110 -12.14 -7.06 -4.38
CA ASN A 110 -10.74 -6.87 -4.02
C ASN A 110 -10.11 -5.82 -4.91
N ALA A 111 -9.40 -4.86 -4.32
CA ALA A 111 -8.49 -4.00 -5.05
C ALA A 111 -7.21 -4.77 -5.36
N THR A 112 -6.63 -4.53 -6.54
CA THR A 112 -5.31 -5.05 -6.94
C THR A 112 -4.33 -3.90 -7.11
N PHE A 113 -3.05 -4.14 -6.85
CA PHE A 113 -2.00 -3.18 -7.21
C PHE A 113 -1.92 -3.01 -8.72
N ASP A 114 -1.53 -1.82 -9.15
CA ASP A 114 -1.24 -1.54 -10.56
C ASP A 114 -0.09 -2.45 -11.05
N PRO A 115 -0.28 -3.24 -12.12
CA PRO A 115 0.77 -4.07 -12.69
C PRO A 115 2.05 -3.29 -13.04
N GLU A 116 1.95 -2.03 -13.44
CA GLU A 116 3.12 -1.20 -13.77
C GLU A 116 3.96 -0.90 -12.52
N ILE A 117 3.31 -0.58 -11.40
CA ILE A 117 3.97 -0.37 -10.11
C ILE A 117 4.64 -1.66 -9.64
N VAL A 118 3.98 -2.80 -9.78
CA VAL A 118 4.55 -4.11 -9.41
C VAL A 118 5.80 -4.41 -10.24
N ALA A 119 5.75 -4.17 -11.55
CA ALA A 119 6.89 -4.37 -12.45
C ALA A 119 8.08 -3.45 -12.09
N GLU A 120 7.84 -2.20 -11.71
CA GLU A 120 8.87 -1.26 -11.28
C GLU A 120 9.56 -1.70 -9.98
N ILE A 121 8.77 -2.23 -9.02
CA ILE A 121 9.30 -2.80 -7.77
C ILE A 121 10.19 -4.00 -8.06
N GLU A 122 9.75 -4.91 -8.94
CA GLU A 122 10.53 -6.09 -9.33
C GLU A 122 11.83 -5.71 -10.03
N LYS A 123 11.77 -4.73 -10.93
CA LYS A 123 12.97 -4.17 -11.59
C LYS A 123 13.94 -3.59 -10.57
N THR A 124 13.46 -2.75 -9.65
CA THR A 124 14.30 -2.13 -8.61
C THR A 124 14.99 -3.18 -7.73
N LYS A 125 14.26 -4.23 -7.33
CA LYS A 125 14.82 -5.36 -6.58
C LYS A 125 15.89 -6.09 -7.37
N ARG A 126 15.64 -6.35 -8.66
CA ARG A 126 16.61 -6.98 -9.55
C ARG A 126 17.86 -6.13 -9.71
N ASP A 127 17.72 -4.83 -9.98
CA ASP A 127 18.84 -3.91 -10.17
C ASP A 127 19.72 -3.81 -8.91
N ALA A 128 19.12 -3.83 -7.71
CA ALA A 128 19.85 -3.88 -6.45
C ALA A 128 20.68 -5.17 -6.28
N LEU A 129 20.15 -6.32 -6.71
CA LEU A 129 20.87 -7.59 -6.69
C LEU A 129 22.00 -7.62 -7.73
N ILE A 130 21.76 -7.10 -8.94
CA ILE A 130 22.78 -6.95 -9.99
C ILE A 130 23.92 -6.06 -9.47
N TYR A 131 23.58 -4.91 -8.90
CA TYR A 131 24.55 -4.00 -8.30
C TYR A 131 25.43 -4.70 -7.26
N LYS A 132 24.83 -5.40 -6.29
CA LYS A 132 25.59 -6.14 -5.26
C LYS A 132 26.51 -7.19 -5.87
N TYR A 133 26.01 -7.94 -6.85
CA TYR A 133 26.81 -8.95 -7.54
C TYR A 133 28.02 -8.35 -8.26
N LEU A 134 27.80 -7.32 -9.08
CA LEU A 134 28.88 -6.67 -9.84
C LEU A 134 29.88 -5.98 -8.91
N ALA A 135 29.41 -5.36 -7.82
CA ALA A 135 30.28 -4.76 -6.83
C ALA A 135 31.15 -5.81 -6.11
N LYS A 136 30.57 -6.96 -5.76
CA LYS A 136 31.32 -8.10 -5.22
C LYS A 136 32.36 -8.60 -6.22
N TYR A 137 31.96 -8.81 -7.48
CA TYR A 137 32.84 -9.27 -8.55
C TYR A 137 34.05 -8.35 -8.74
N LEU A 138 33.84 -7.03 -8.75
CA LEU A 138 34.93 -6.05 -8.81
C LEU A 138 35.82 -6.08 -7.56
N THR A 139 35.23 -6.26 -6.39
CA THR A 139 35.95 -6.33 -5.11
C THR A 139 36.87 -7.55 -5.08
N ASP A 140 36.35 -8.72 -5.44
CA ASP A 140 37.09 -9.98 -5.40
C ASP A 140 38.18 -10.06 -6.46
N ASN A 141 37.91 -9.57 -7.68
CA ASN A 141 38.77 -9.83 -8.84
C ASN A 141 39.69 -8.66 -9.23
N TYR A 142 39.33 -7.41 -8.89
CA TYR A 142 40.01 -6.22 -9.44
C TYR A 142 40.51 -5.25 -8.36
N LEU A 143 39.73 -4.99 -7.30
CA LEU A 143 39.99 -3.90 -6.36
C LEU A 143 41.39 -4.00 -5.72
N THR A 144 41.77 -5.19 -5.25
CA THR A 144 43.08 -5.42 -4.63
C THR A 144 44.23 -5.21 -5.61
N GLN A 145 44.06 -5.62 -6.87
CA GLN A 145 45.08 -5.39 -7.90
C GLN A 145 45.23 -3.90 -8.17
N VAL A 146 44.12 -3.18 -8.44
CA VAL A 146 44.13 -1.74 -8.72
C VAL A 146 44.76 -0.95 -7.57
N ARG A 147 44.41 -1.28 -6.31
CA ARG A 147 45.03 -0.66 -5.12
C ARG A 147 46.54 -0.92 -5.03
N ASN A 148 47.03 -2.02 -5.60
CA ASN A 148 48.42 -2.42 -5.50
C ASN A 148 49.30 -1.93 -6.64
N GLU A 149 48.71 -1.42 -7.72
CA GLU A 149 49.43 -0.85 -8.86
C GLU A 149 50.35 0.31 -8.44
N PRO A 150 51.65 0.30 -8.83
CA PRO A 150 52.60 1.34 -8.42
C PRO A 150 52.14 2.76 -8.76
N GLN A 151 51.58 2.95 -9.96
CA GLN A 151 51.07 4.25 -10.42
C GLN A 151 49.89 4.74 -9.56
N VAL A 152 49.03 3.84 -9.10
CA VAL A 152 47.89 4.18 -8.24
C VAL A 152 48.39 4.54 -6.84
N LYS A 153 49.30 3.76 -6.27
CA LYS A 153 49.89 4.04 -4.96
C LYS A 153 50.62 5.38 -4.93
N GLU A 154 51.40 5.68 -5.97
CA GLU A 154 52.11 6.94 -6.09
C GLU A 154 51.13 8.12 -6.21
N TYR A 155 50.10 8.00 -7.06
CA TYR A 155 49.07 9.02 -7.20
C TYR A 155 48.32 9.27 -5.89
N ILE A 156 47.86 8.22 -5.21
CA ILE A 156 47.17 8.33 -3.91
C ILE A 156 48.06 9.00 -2.84
N ARG A 157 49.36 8.67 -2.80
CA ARG A 157 50.31 9.34 -1.88
C ARG A 157 50.47 10.82 -2.21
N ALA A 158 50.51 11.18 -3.49
CA ALA A 158 50.66 12.57 -3.93
C ALA A 158 49.44 13.45 -3.57
N LEU A 159 48.25 12.85 -3.39
CA LEU A 159 47.08 13.58 -2.90
C LEU A 159 47.26 14.10 -1.47
N ASN A 160 48.13 13.49 -0.67
CA ASN A 160 48.41 13.88 0.73
C ASN A 160 47.16 13.99 1.61
N VAL A 161 46.14 13.17 1.35
CA VAL A 161 44.88 13.09 2.12
C VAL A 161 44.91 11.85 3.00
N TYR A 162 44.53 12.00 4.26
CA TYR A 162 44.48 10.89 5.22
C TYR A 162 43.44 9.85 4.77
N ASN A 163 43.81 8.57 4.80
CA ASN A 163 42.96 7.45 4.35
C ASN A 163 42.49 7.54 2.88
N ALA A 164 43.19 8.28 2.01
CA ALA A 164 42.92 8.24 0.58
C ALA A 164 43.15 6.82 0.02
N ASN A 165 42.17 6.28 -0.70
CA ASN A 165 42.25 4.96 -1.30
C ASN A 165 41.26 4.83 -2.48
N VAL A 166 41.39 3.74 -3.24
CA VAL A 166 40.46 3.34 -4.29
C VAL A 166 39.34 2.51 -3.69
N TYR A 167 38.11 2.74 -4.15
CA TYR A 167 36.91 2.01 -3.73
C TYR A 167 36.07 1.61 -4.94
N VAL A 168 35.34 0.51 -4.81
CA VAL A 168 34.24 0.20 -5.74
C VAL A 168 33.14 1.24 -5.52
N ASN A 169 32.58 1.75 -6.61
CA ASN A 169 31.58 2.81 -6.54
C ASN A 169 30.31 2.37 -5.82
N LYS A 170 29.94 3.06 -4.73
CA LYS A 170 28.80 2.70 -3.88
C LYS A 170 27.47 3.36 -4.25
N ASN A 171 27.43 4.14 -5.33
CA ASN A 171 26.30 4.99 -5.69
C ASN A 171 25.24 4.28 -6.57
N GLY A 172 25.12 2.96 -6.46
CA GLY A 172 24.13 2.16 -7.19
C GLY A 172 24.59 1.67 -8.56
N LEU A 173 23.71 0.94 -9.25
CA LEU A 173 24.02 0.20 -10.48
C LEU A 173 24.51 1.12 -11.61
N ASP A 174 23.77 2.19 -11.91
CA ASP A 174 24.11 3.10 -13.02
C ASP A 174 25.47 3.78 -12.80
N ALA A 175 25.74 4.22 -11.57
CA ALA A 175 27.01 4.82 -11.22
C ALA A 175 28.17 3.81 -11.31
N LEU A 176 27.93 2.56 -10.88
CA LEU A 176 28.90 1.47 -10.99
C LEU A 176 29.22 1.14 -12.45
N LEU A 177 28.21 1.05 -13.32
CA LEU A 177 28.38 0.80 -14.76
C LEU A 177 29.08 1.96 -15.48
N ALA A 178 28.88 3.19 -15.01
CA ALA A 178 29.52 4.37 -15.55
C ALA A 178 30.99 4.49 -15.12
N LYS A 179 31.24 4.37 -13.81
CA LYS A 179 32.54 4.56 -13.16
C LYS A 179 32.73 3.51 -12.05
N PRO A 180 33.26 2.32 -12.38
CA PRO A 180 33.41 1.19 -11.45
C PRO A 180 34.23 1.50 -10.19
N PHE A 181 35.30 2.27 -10.35
CA PHE A 181 36.22 2.63 -9.28
C PHE A 181 36.30 4.14 -9.08
N VAL A 182 36.31 4.54 -7.81
CA VAL A 182 36.47 5.94 -7.39
C VAL A 182 37.57 6.06 -6.34
N ILE A 183 38.06 7.28 -6.16
CA ILE A 183 38.92 7.63 -5.03
C ILE A 183 38.05 8.41 -4.05
N ASN A 184 38.24 8.18 -2.76
CA ASN A 184 37.50 8.89 -1.69
C ASN A 184 38.00 10.34 -1.47
N VAL A 185 38.38 11.03 -2.53
CA VAL A 185 38.87 12.42 -2.52
C VAL A 185 38.15 13.16 -3.64
N GLN A 186 37.60 14.34 -3.33
CA GLN A 186 36.82 15.12 -4.27
C GLN A 186 37.68 15.53 -5.48
N GLY A 187 37.18 15.26 -6.68
CA GLY A 187 37.87 15.58 -7.94
C GLY A 187 39.06 14.68 -8.28
N ALA A 188 39.44 13.74 -7.41
CA ALA A 188 40.49 12.77 -7.72
C ALA A 188 39.96 11.69 -8.67
N GLU A 189 40.73 11.38 -9.71
CA GLU A 189 40.37 10.40 -10.72
C GLU A 189 41.48 9.38 -10.93
N LEU A 190 41.09 8.11 -11.06
CA LEU A 190 42.01 7.08 -11.48
C LEU A 190 42.38 7.26 -12.95
N PRO A 191 43.60 6.83 -13.35
CA PRO A 191 43.93 6.69 -14.76
C PRO A 191 42.84 5.90 -15.50
N PRO A 192 42.37 6.37 -16.69
CA PRO A 192 41.18 5.82 -17.35
C PRO A 192 41.19 4.30 -17.54
N LYS A 193 42.36 3.73 -17.86
CA LYS A 193 42.54 2.29 -18.13
C LYS A 193 41.89 1.38 -17.07
N TYR A 194 41.97 1.74 -15.79
CA TYR A 194 41.45 0.89 -14.71
C TYR A 194 39.91 0.87 -14.70
N ASN A 195 39.27 2.01 -15.01
CA ASN A 195 37.83 2.08 -15.13
C ASN A 195 37.35 1.45 -16.45
N GLU A 196 38.10 1.57 -17.54
CA GLU A 196 37.76 0.96 -18.83
C GLU A 196 37.81 -0.57 -18.79
N GLU A 197 38.88 -1.14 -18.23
CA GLU A 197 39.02 -2.60 -18.03
C GLU A 197 37.89 -3.15 -17.15
N ALA A 198 37.66 -2.51 -15.99
CA ALA A 198 36.61 -2.89 -15.07
C ALA A 198 35.21 -2.79 -15.69
N LYS A 199 34.96 -1.74 -16.48
CA LYS A 199 33.69 -1.52 -17.19
C LYS A 199 33.44 -2.61 -18.24
N SER A 200 34.48 -3.02 -18.98
CA SER A 200 34.38 -4.12 -19.93
C SER A 200 34.08 -5.46 -19.22
N ALA A 201 34.69 -5.69 -18.07
CA ALA A 201 34.48 -6.90 -17.28
C ALA A 201 33.05 -6.99 -16.74
N ILE A 202 32.56 -5.95 -16.07
CA ILE A 202 31.19 -5.94 -15.53
C ILE A 202 30.12 -5.90 -16.61
N LYS A 203 30.42 -5.40 -17.81
CA LYS A 203 29.51 -5.52 -18.97
C LYS A 203 29.35 -6.98 -19.38
N THR A 204 30.45 -7.72 -19.46
CA THR A 204 30.42 -9.17 -19.75
C THR A 204 29.62 -9.92 -18.68
N GLU A 205 29.83 -9.59 -17.41
CA GLU A 205 29.07 -10.20 -16.32
C GLU A 205 27.59 -9.81 -16.34
N LEU A 206 27.26 -8.57 -16.68
CA LEU A 206 25.87 -8.13 -16.89
C LEU A 206 25.19 -8.93 -18.00
N ASP A 207 25.89 -9.19 -19.11
CA ASP A 207 25.38 -10.04 -20.20
C ASP A 207 25.17 -11.49 -19.72
N ASN A 208 26.07 -12.02 -18.89
CA ASN A 208 25.90 -13.35 -18.27
C ASN A 208 24.72 -13.42 -17.30
N ILE A 209 24.48 -12.37 -16.51
CA ILE A 209 23.32 -12.23 -15.64
C ILE A 209 22.03 -12.19 -16.46
N ASN A 210 22.00 -11.38 -17.52
CA ASN A 210 20.83 -11.25 -18.39
C ASN A 210 20.55 -12.55 -19.16
N ALA A 211 21.57 -13.34 -19.46
CA ALA A 211 21.43 -14.69 -20.02
C ALA A 211 21.09 -15.78 -18.99
N GLY A 212 20.94 -15.45 -17.71
CA GLY A 212 20.60 -16.39 -16.64
C GLY A 212 21.72 -17.35 -16.25
N ARG A 213 22.98 -17.04 -16.60
CA ARG A 213 24.15 -17.88 -16.30
C ARG A 213 24.74 -17.62 -14.91
N VAL A 214 24.27 -16.57 -14.24
CA VAL A 214 24.76 -16.10 -12.95
C VAL A 214 23.64 -16.14 -11.92
N ASP A 215 23.92 -16.75 -10.77
CA ASP A 215 23.05 -16.67 -9.60
C ASP A 215 23.40 -15.43 -8.77
N LEU A 216 22.48 -14.46 -8.75
CA LEU A 216 22.62 -13.20 -8.01
C LEU A 216 22.59 -13.41 -6.49
N ASN A 217 22.04 -14.53 -5.99
CA ASN A 217 21.96 -14.79 -4.56
C ASN A 217 23.34 -15.00 -3.91
N ASN A 218 24.35 -15.38 -4.69
CA ASN A 218 25.73 -15.52 -4.21
C ASN A 218 26.34 -14.22 -3.66
N ALA A 219 25.76 -13.06 -4.00
CA ALA A 219 26.18 -11.76 -3.50
C ALA A 219 25.12 -11.06 -2.62
N SER A 220 24.05 -11.76 -2.23
CA SER A 220 22.95 -11.19 -1.43
C SER A 220 23.42 -10.56 -0.12
N ASN A 221 24.34 -11.23 0.57
CA ASN A 221 24.96 -10.81 1.84
C ASN A 221 26.21 -9.94 1.65
N PHE A 222 26.60 -9.62 0.41
CA PHE A 222 27.75 -8.76 0.18
C PHE A 222 27.44 -7.32 0.60
N GLU A 223 28.31 -6.79 1.44
CA GLU A 223 28.32 -5.38 1.82
C GLU A 223 29.49 -4.69 1.13
N ILE A 224 29.19 -3.66 0.36
CA ILE A 224 30.21 -2.85 -0.27
C ILE A 224 30.97 -2.05 0.80
N GLU A 225 32.29 -1.96 0.64
CA GLU A 225 33.13 -1.14 1.52
C GLU A 225 32.62 0.31 1.52
N ASN A 226 32.30 0.83 2.70
CA ASN A 226 31.79 2.19 2.85
C ASN A 226 32.95 3.20 2.89
N TYR A 227 32.79 4.33 2.20
CA TYR A 227 33.77 5.43 2.19
C TYR A 227 33.08 6.79 2.16
N PHE A 228 33.74 7.82 2.69
CA PHE A 228 33.27 9.20 2.59
C PHE A 228 34.20 9.97 1.66
N ILE A 229 33.64 10.81 0.80
CA ILE A 229 34.45 11.69 -0.05
C ILE A 229 35.05 12.80 0.83
N ASP A 230 36.37 12.82 0.95
CA ASP A 230 37.08 13.92 1.58
C ASP A 230 37.11 15.13 0.63
N SER A 231 36.71 16.30 1.13
CA SER A 231 36.68 17.56 0.36
C SER A 231 37.99 18.35 0.47
N GLY A 232 38.97 17.88 1.24
CA GLY A 232 40.32 18.44 1.33
C GLY A 232 40.41 19.78 2.05
N VAL A 233 40.03 19.83 3.33
CA VAL A 233 40.27 21.01 4.21
C VAL A 233 41.61 20.88 4.90
#